data_AF-A0A134CHW9-F1
#
_entry.id   AF-A0A134CHW9-F1
#
_cell.length_a   1.000
_cell.length_b   1.000
_cell.length_c   1.000
_cell.angle_alpha   90.00
_cell.angle_beta   90.00
_cell.angle_gamma   90.00
#
_symmetry.space_group_name_H-M   'P 1'
#
loop_
_entity.id
_entity.type
_entity.pdbx_description
1 polymer ?
#
loop_
_entity_poly.entity_id
_entity_poly.type
_entity_poly.pdbx_seq_one_letter_code
_entity_poly.pdbx_strand_id
1 'polypeptide(L)'
;MKTYVSGIFLLIGILFSMGGVEARVPEPLTIPEALKGTSPHQPVVARYYLEEFVKQRKLTADEANRIEVYMIFRYARRTQDLAEVEGLDIEKRRAVMRQKRMLRENPLAEFADHCGFSLERAKEIMNILHDSDKGTRYYLKQKENQKEI
;
A
#
# COMPACT_ATOMS: atom_id res chain seq x y z
N MET A 1 17.90 -36.97 -15.05
CA MET A 1 16.59 -36.74 -14.42
C MET A 1 16.47 -35.27 -14.06
N LYS A 2 15.56 -34.54 -14.72
CA LYS A 2 15.26 -33.13 -14.41
C LYS A 2 14.18 -33.10 -13.34
N THR A 3 14.51 -32.69 -12.12
CA THR A 3 13.50 -32.36 -11.11
C THR A 3 13.18 -30.88 -11.23
N TYR A 4 12.05 -30.57 -11.87
CA TYR A 4 11.43 -29.26 -11.78
C TYR A 4 10.91 -29.11 -10.35
N VAL A 5 11.64 -28.39 -9.51
CA VAL A 5 11.06 -27.85 -8.27
C VAL A 5 10.14 -26.74 -8.71
N SER A 6 8.87 -27.09 -8.95
CA SER A 6 7.78 -26.15 -9.11
C SER A 6 7.65 -25.41 -7.78
N GLY A 7 8.35 -24.29 -7.65
CA GLY A 7 8.17 -23.36 -6.56
C GLY A 7 6.77 -22.80 -6.68
N ILE A 8 5.84 -23.39 -5.92
CA ILE A 8 4.51 -22.83 -5.70
C ILE A 8 4.73 -21.47 -5.07
N PHE A 9 4.63 -20.41 -5.88
CA PHE A 9 4.46 -19.05 -5.40
C PHE A 9 3.13 -19.00 -4.66
N LEU A 10 3.17 -19.26 -3.37
CA LEU A 10 2.02 -19.14 -2.49
C LEU A 10 1.54 -17.69 -2.59
N LEU A 11 0.37 -17.50 -3.19
CA LEU A 11 -0.41 -16.27 -3.15
C LEU A 11 -0.62 -15.91 -1.67
N ILE A 12 0.26 -15.07 -1.13
CA ILE A 12 0.05 -14.45 0.18
C ILE A 12 -1.04 -13.41 -0.04
N GLY A 13 -2.28 -13.88 0.09
CA GLY A 13 -3.46 -13.05 0.28
C GLY A 13 -3.16 -12.01 1.34
N ILE A 14 -3.52 -10.78 1.00
CA ILE A 14 -3.35 -9.57 1.79
C ILE A 14 -4.08 -9.74 3.12
N LEU A 15 -3.40 -10.26 4.13
CA LEU A 15 -3.89 -10.24 5.51
C LEU A 15 -3.62 -8.86 6.10
N PHE A 16 -4.49 -7.92 5.73
CA PHE A 16 -4.73 -6.68 6.45
C PHE A 16 -6.23 -6.36 6.61
N SER A 17 -7.10 -7.37 6.61
CA SER A 17 -8.48 -7.19 7.04
C SER A 17 -8.72 -7.99 8.33
N MET A 18 -8.59 -7.32 9.47
CA MET A 18 -9.37 -7.66 10.65
C MET A 18 -10.33 -6.49 10.88
N GLY A 19 -11.57 -6.65 10.41
CA GLY A 19 -12.68 -5.74 10.66
C GLY A 19 -13.26 -5.08 9.40
N GLY A 20 -14.33 -5.66 8.87
CA GLY A 20 -15.15 -5.07 7.80
C GLY A 20 -14.75 -5.47 6.38
N VAL A 21 -15.73 -5.59 5.50
CA VAL A 21 -15.52 -5.61 4.05
C VAL A 21 -14.92 -4.23 3.71
N GLU A 22 -13.59 -4.10 3.71
CA GLU A 22 -12.93 -2.88 3.26
C GLU A 22 -13.46 -2.59 1.86
N ALA A 23 -14.06 -1.41 1.68
CA ALA A 23 -14.43 -0.92 0.36
C ALA A 23 -13.18 -1.00 -0.53
N ARG A 24 -13.31 -1.72 -1.64
CA ARG A 24 -12.24 -1.90 -2.61
C ARG A 24 -12.56 -1.01 -3.79
N VAL A 25 -11.57 -0.20 -4.18
CA VAL A 25 -11.63 0.53 -5.45
C VAL A 25 -11.97 -0.48 -6.55
N PRO A 26 -13.01 -0.23 -7.37
CA PRO A 26 -13.39 -1.14 -8.44
C PRO A 26 -12.22 -1.33 -9.39
N GLU A 27 -12.02 -2.57 -9.85
CA GLU A 27 -10.94 -2.90 -10.79
C GLU A 27 -11.16 -2.20 -12.13
N PRO A 28 -10.19 -1.38 -12.62
CA PRO A 28 -10.30 -0.73 -13.91
C PRO A 28 -10.44 -1.73 -15.07
N LEU A 29 -11.35 -1.44 -16.00
CA LEU A 29 -11.55 -2.24 -17.23
C LEU A 29 -10.31 -2.28 -18.14
N THR A 30 -9.38 -1.34 -17.95
CA THR A 30 -8.13 -1.23 -18.72
C THR A 30 -7.05 -2.20 -18.26
N ILE A 31 -7.23 -2.87 -17.12
CA ILE A 31 -6.28 -3.88 -16.66
C ILE A 31 -6.29 -5.08 -17.64
N PRO A 32 -5.13 -5.47 -18.19
CA PRO A 32 -5.03 -6.65 -19.05
C PRO A 32 -5.52 -7.91 -18.34
N GLU A 33 -6.14 -8.82 -19.08
CA GLU A 33 -6.72 -10.06 -18.54
C GLU A 33 -5.74 -10.85 -17.66
N ALA A 34 -4.47 -10.93 -18.08
CA ALA A 34 -3.41 -11.62 -17.36
C ALA A 34 -3.06 -11.01 -15.98
N LEU A 35 -3.50 -9.78 -15.70
CA LEU A 35 -3.23 -9.05 -14.47
C LEU A 35 -4.47 -8.86 -13.59
N LYS A 36 -5.66 -9.27 -14.04
CA LYS A 36 -6.90 -9.15 -13.25
C LYS A 36 -6.84 -9.92 -11.94
N GLY A 37 -7.50 -9.39 -10.91
CA GLY A 37 -7.50 -9.92 -9.55
C GLY A 37 -6.20 -9.68 -8.78
N THR A 38 -5.19 -9.06 -9.40
CA THR A 38 -3.94 -8.70 -8.73
C THR A 38 -4.17 -7.52 -7.79
N SER A 39 -3.46 -7.51 -6.66
CA SER A 39 -3.57 -6.43 -5.67
C SER A 39 -3.27 -5.05 -6.29
N PRO A 40 -4.08 -4.01 -6.02
CA PRO A 40 -3.81 -2.64 -6.46
C PRO A 40 -2.53 -2.03 -5.84
N HIS A 41 -1.96 -2.68 -4.82
CA HIS A 41 -0.68 -2.28 -4.23
C HIS A 41 0.55 -2.88 -4.93
N GLN A 42 0.37 -3.73 -5.96
CA GLN A 42 1.48 -4.16 -6.79
C GLN A 42 1.78 -3.10 -7.86
N PRO A 43 3.04 -2.67 -8.02
CA PRO A 43 3.40 -1.64 -8.99
C PRO A 43 2.93 -1.93 -10.42
N VAL A 44 2.95 -3.20 -10.83
CA VAL A 44 2.52 -3.62 -12.17
C VAL A 44 1.06 -3.31 -12.48
N VAL A 45 0.22 -3.22 -11.45
CA VAL A 45 -1.22 -2.94 -11.57
C VAL A 45 -1.59 -1.53 -11.06
N ALA A 46 -0.82 -0.98 -10.11
CA ALA A 46 -1.08 0.32 -9.51
C ALA A 46 -1.29 1.43 -10.54
N ARG A 47 -0.52 1.44 -11.64
CA ARG A 47 -0.65 2.45 -12.70
C ARG A 47 -2.05 2.55 -13.29
N TYR A 48 -2.73 1.42 -13.50
CA TYR A 48 -4.07 1.41 -14.11
C TYR A 48 -5.11 2.06 -13.21
N TYR A 49 -4.99 1.85 -11.89
CA TYR A 49 -5.83 2.52 -10.91
C TYR A 49 -5.53 4.02 -10.87
N LEU A 50 -4.26 4.41 -10.90
CA LEU A 50 -3.85 5.81 -10.89
C LEU A 50 -4.34 6.57 -12.14
N GLU A 51 -4.18 5.97 -13.33
CA GLU A 51 -4.73 6.50 -14.58
C GLU A 51 -6.25 6.70 -14.52
N GLU A 52 -6.96 5.73 -13.92
CA GLU A 52 -8.41 5.82 -13.76
C GLU A 52 -8.81 6.96 -12.83
N PHE A 53 -8.07 7.19 -11.74
CA PHE A 53 -8.28 8.36 -10.88
C PHE A 53 -7.96 9.68 -11.57
N VAL A 54 -6.99 9.72 -12.49
CA VAL A 54 -6.71 10.91 -13.32
C VAL A 54 -7.87 11.18 -14.27
N LYS A 55 -8.40 10.16 -14.95
CA LYS A 55 -9.60 10.30 -15.81
C LYS A 55 -10.80 10.84 -15.04
N GLN A 56 -10.98 10.37 -13.81
CA GLN A 56 -12.03 10.83 -12.89
C GLN A 56 -11.73 12.20 -12.25
N ARG A 57 -10.61 12.85 -12.58
CA ARG A 57 -10.16 14.13 -12.02
C ARG A 57 -9.99 14.13 -10.49
N LYS A 58 -9.78 12.95 -9.90
CA LYS A 58 -9.48 12.79 -8.46
C LYS A 58 -8.00 13.05 -8.17
N LEU A 59 -7.14 12.76 -9.14
CA LEU A 59 -5.70 13.03 -9.13
C LEU A 59 -5.31 13.84 -10.36
N THR A 60 -4.25 14.63 -10.24
CA THR A 60 -3.51 15.12 -11.41
C THR A 60 -2.54 14.05 -11.94
N ALA A 61 -2.09 14.20 -13.18
CA ALA A 61 -1.09 13.30 -13.76
C ALA A 61 0.24 13.31 -12.98
N ASP A 62 0.65 14.48 -12.50
CA ASP A 62 1.86 14.63 -11.68
C ASP A 62 1.71 13.95 -10.31
N GLU A 63 0.56 14.09 -9.64
CA GLU A 63 0.27 13.34 -8.41
C GLU A 63 0.32 11.83 -8.65
N ALA A 64 -0.30 11.35 -9.73
CA ALA A 64 -0.27 9.93 -10.10
C ALA A 64 1.16 9.41 -10.29
N ASN A 65 2.01 10.14 -11.02
CA ASN A 65 3.41 9.76 -11.25
C ASN A 65 4.20 9.66 -9.94
N ARG A 66 4.05 10.65 -9.04
CA ARG A 66 4.73 10.65 -7.73
C ARG A 66 4.25 9.49 -6.86
N ILE A 67 2.96 9.15 -6.90
CA ILE A 67 2.39 8.00 -6.18
C ILE A 67 2.92 6.69 -6.75
N GLU A 68 3.04 6.54 -8.07
CA GLU A 68 3.56 5.31 -8.69
C GLU A 68 4.98 5.00 -8.20
N VAL A 69 5.85 6.02 -8.15
CA VAL A 69 7.21 5.90 -7.60
C VAL A 69 7.17 5.45 -6.14
N TYR A 70 6.30 6.05 -5.31
CA TYR A 70 6.13 5.63 -3.92
C TYR A 70 5.63 4.18 -3.79
N MET A 71 4.74 3.72 -4.68
CA MET A 71 4.26 2.34 -4.66
C MET A 71 5.38 1.34 -4.96
N ILE A 72 6.30 1.67 -5.87
CA ILE A 72 7.50 0.87 -6.13
C ILE A 72 8.38 0.78 -4.88
N PHE A 73 8.69 1.93 -4.26
CA PHE A 73 9.46 1.98 -3.02
C PHE A 73 8.82 1.13 -1.91
N ARG A 74 7.51 1.33 -1.66
CA ARG A 74 6.76 0.62 -0.62
C ARG A 74 6.73 -0.88 -0.90
N TYR A 75 6.56 -1.28 -2.16
CA TYR A 75 6.55 -2.67 -2.58
C TYR A 75 7.91 -3.34 -2.35
N ALA A 76 9.01 -2.72 -2.80
CA ALA A 76 10.36 -3.25 -2.61
C ALA A 76 10.69 -3.45 -1.12
N ARG A 77 10.39 -2.46 -0.29
CA ARG A 77 10.56 -2.56 1.17
C ARG A 77 9.72 -3.67 1.77
N ARG A 78 8.47 -3.85 1.32
CA ARG A 78 7.60 -4.92 1.82
C ARG A 78 8.13 -6.30 1.45
N THR A 79 8.67 -6.45 0.24
CA THR A 79 9.32 -7.68 -0.22
C THR A 79 10.53 -8.01 0.66
N GLN A 80 11.38 -7.02 0.95
CA GLN A 80 12.51 -7.19 1.87
C GLN A 80 12.06 -7.57 3.28
N ASP A 81 11.07 -6.88 3.85
CA ASP A 81 10.52 -7.19 5.17
C ASP A 81 9.99 -8.63 5.26
N LEU A 82 9.41 -9.14 4.17
CA LEU A 82 8.88 -10.49 4.11
C LEU A 82 9.99 -11.54 4.02
N ALA A 83 11.06 -11.26 3.27
CA ALA A 83 12.24 -12.13 3.20
C ALA A 83 12.95 -12.23 4.56
N GLU A 84 13.08 -11.14 5.31
CA GLU A 84 13.73 -11.14 6.63
C GLU A 84 13.00 -11.98 7.69
N VAL A 85 11.69 -12.15 7.54
CA VAL A 85 10.87 -12.91 8.49
C VAL A 85 10.46 -14.29 7.94
N GLU A 86 11.05 -14.70 6.82
CA GLU A 86 10.84 -16.01 6.24
C GLU A 86 11.37 -17.10 7.20
N GLY A 87 10.62 -18.19 7.35
CA GLY A 87 10.96 -19.28 8.26
C GLY A 87 10.75 -19.01 9.75
N LEU A 88 10.41 -17.77 10.15
CA LEU A 88 10.02 -17.48 11.53
C LEU A 88 8.63 -18.05 11.85
N ASP A 89 8.45 -18.46 13.11
CA ASP A 89 7.13 -18.74 13.65
C ASP A 89 6.24 -17.48 13.66
N ILE A 90 4.92 -17.69 13.75
CA ILE A 90 3.95 -16.60 13.56
C ILE A 90 4.05 -15.50 14.61
N GLU A 91 4.45 -15.82 15.84
CA GLU A 91 4.57 -14.85 16.93
C GLU A 91 5.80 -13.96 16.72
N LYS A 92 6.96 -14.57 16.45
CA LYS A 92 8.19 -13.83 16.12
C LYS A 92 8.01 -12.98 14.88
N ARG A 93 7.38 -13.53 13.83
CA ARG A 93 7.03 -12.78 12.63
C ARG A 93 6.18 -11.55 12.95
N ARG A 94 5.14 -11.70 13.79
CA ARG A 94 4.28 -10.58 14.20
C ARG A 94 5.05 -9.54 15.01
N ALA A 95 5.93 -9.96 15.92
CA ALA A 95 6.74 -9.07 16.74
C ALA A 95 7.70 -8.22 15.89
N VAL A 96 8.49 -8.85 15.01
CA VAL A 96 9.43 -8.15 14.12
C VAL A 96 8.69 -7.17 13.21
N MET A 97 7.60 -7.60 12.57
CA MET A 97 6.80 -6.75 11.71
C MET A 97 6.15 -5.57 12.47
N ARG A 98 5.79 -5.76 13.74
CA ARG A 98 5.26 -4.69 14.59
C ARG A 98 6.36 -3.67 14.92
N GLN A 99 7.55 -4.12 15.31
CA GLN A 99 8.69 -3.25 15.59
C GLN A 99 9.06 -2.40 14.37
N LYS A 100 9.17 -3.01 13.19
CA LYS A 100 9.39 -2.28 11.93
C LYS A 100 8.32 -1.23 11.64
N ARG A 101 7.05 -1.50 11.95
CA ARG A 101 5.96 -0.51 11.81
C ARG A 101 6.08 0.64 12.81
N MET A 102 6.50 0.36 14.05
CA MET A 102 6.71 1.41 15.06
C MET A 102 7.84 2.36 14.66
N LEU A 103 8.95 1.83 14.13
CA LEU A 103 10.09 2.61 13.66
C LEU A 103 9.78 3.50 12.44
N ARG A 104 8.77 3.14 11.65
CA ARG A 104 8.31 3.92 10.48
C ARG A 104 7.23 4.94 10.81
N GLU A 105 6.79 4.95 12.07
CA GLU A 105 5.82 5.89 12.60
C GLU A 105 4.52 5.94 11.78
N ASN A 106 4.11 7.13 11.33
CA ASN A 106 2.85 7.34 10.66
C ASN A 106 2.97 7.13 9.14
N PRO A 107 2.28 6.14 8.55
CA PRO A 107 2.38 5.87 7.11
C PRO A 107 1.81 6.98 6.23
N LEU A 108 0.96 7.87 6.77
CA LEU A 108 0.51 9.05 6.05
C LEU A 108 1.60 10.11 5.94
N ALA A 109 2.36 10.32 7.02
CA ALA A 109 3.47 11.28 7.02
C ALA A 109 4.57 10.83 6.05
N GLU A 110 4.95 9.55 6.07
CA GLU A 110 5.89 8.98 5.09
C GLU A 110 5.38 9.15 3.66
N PHE A 111 4.10 8.86 3.42
CA PHE A 111 3.50 9.01 2.09
C PHE A 111 3.54 10.47 1.62
N ALA A 112 3.19 11.40 2.49
CA ALA A 112 3.22 12.83 2.20
C ALA A 112 4.65 13.30 1.86
N ASP A 113 5.62 12.95 2.71
CA ASP A 113 7.03 13.32 2.53
C ASP A 113 7.61 12.75 1.24
N HIS A 114 7.47 11.44 1.02
CA HIS A 114 8.03 10.79 -0.17
C HIS A 114 7.43 11.29 -1.48
N CYS A 115 6.14 11.66 -1.47
CA CYS A 115 5.47 12.18 -2.66
C CYS A 115 5.54 13.71 -2.78
N GLY A 116 6.07 14.43 -1.79
CA GLY A 116 6.06 15.90 -1.76
C GLY A 116 4.64 16.49 -1.72
N PHE A 117 3.75 15.91 -0.92
CA PHE A 117 2.39 16.41 -0.68
C PHE A 117 2.29 17.11 0.67
N SER A 118 1.34 18.05 0.79
CA SER A 118 0.86 18.44 2.12
C SER A 118 0.19 17.26 2.80
N LEU A 119 0.18 17.24 4.13
CA LEU A 119 -0.44 16.17 4.90
C LEU A 119 -1.95 16.10 4.63
N GLU A 120 -2.60 17.24 4.42
CA GLU A 120 -4.01 17.36 4.04
C GLU A 120 -4.28 16.70 2.68
N ARG A 121 -3.44 16.96 1.68
CA ARG A 121 -3.62 16.37 0.35
C ARG A 121 -3.30 14.88 0.36
N ALA A 122 -2.25 14.47 1.08
CA ALA A 122 -1.93 13.06 1.29
C ALA A 122 -3.10 12.29 1.94
N LYS A 123 -3.81 12.92 2.90
CA LYS A 123 -5.00 12.34 3.55
C LYS A 123 -6.10 12.07 2.54
N GLU A 124 -6.42 13.05 1.70
CA GLU A 124 -7.44 12.91 0.65
C GLU A 124 -7.06 11.81 -0.35
N ILE A 125 -5.83 11.83 -0.83
CA ILE A 125 -5.32 10.82 -1.77
C ILE A 125 -5.38 9.44 -1.14
N MET A 126 -4.94 9.27 0.11
CA MET A 126 -5.00 7.97 0.78
C MET A 126 -6.44 7.47 0.97
N ASN A 127 -7.40 8.36 1.18
CA ASN A 127 -8.82 7.98 1.18
C ASN A 127 -9.28 7.52 -0.21
N ILE A 128 -8.88 8.22 -1.28
CA ILE A 128 -9.18 7.84 -2.68
C ILE A 128 -8.62 6.46 -3.00
N LEU A 129 -7.34 6.22 -2.71
CA LEU A 129 -6.65 4.96 -3.02
C LEU A 129 -7.21 3.75 -2.27
N HIS A 130 -7.90 3.97 -1.15
CA HIS A 130 -8.44 2.92 -0.28
C HIS A 130 -9.97 2.92 -0.23
N ASP A 131 -10.64 3.78 -1.00
CA ASP A 131 -12.08 4.01 -0.97
C ASP A 131 -12.67 4.03 0.46
N SER A 132 -11.97 4.68 1.39
CA SER A 132 -12.28 4.66 2.83
C SER A 132 -11.72 5.89 3.54
N ASP A 133 -12.01 6.02 4.83
CA ASP A 133 -11.52 7.07 5.72
C ASP A 133 -10.08 6.81 6.27
N LYS A 134 -9.34 5.89 5.64
CA LYS A 134 -8.02 5.45 6.13
C LYS A 134 -7.00 6.60 6.27
N GLY A 135 -6.93 7.47 5.27
CA GLY A 135 -6.13 8.69 5.32
C GLY A 135 -6.58 9.61 6.45
N THR A 136 -7.89 9.80 6.63
CA THR A 136 -8.46 10.60 7.73
C THR A 136 -8.02 10.07 9.10
N ARG A 137 -8.09 8.76 9.34
CA ARG A 137 -7.65 8.16 10.61
C ARG A 137 -6.17 8.41 10.88
N TYR A 138 -5.30 8.23 9.89
CA TYR A 138 -3.87 8.51 10.07
C TYR A 138 -3.56 10.00 10.25
N TYR A 139 -4.32 10.87 9.61
CA TYR A 139 -4.19 12.32 9.75
C TYR A 139 -4.53 12.78 11.18
N LEU A 140 -5.62 12.29 11.74
CA LEU A 140 -6.03 12.60 13.12
C LEU A 140 -4.98 12.10 14.12
N LYS A 141 -4.51 10.85 13.95
CA LYS A 141 -3.43 10.31 14.77
C LYS A 141 -2.14 11.14 14.69
N GLN A 142 -1.78 11.64 13.49
CA GLN A 142 -0.61 12.51 13.35
C GLN A 142 -0.76 13.81 14.13
N LYS A 143 -1.95 14.42 14.07
CA LYS A 143 -2.24 15.66 14.79
C LYS A 143 -2.25 15.47 16.30
N GLU A 144 -2.72 14.33 16.79
CA GLU A 144 -2.65 14.00 18.22
C GLU A 144 -1.19 13.90 18.68
N ASN A 145 -0.35 13.14 17.96
CA ASN A 145 1.08 13.03 18.26
C ASN A 145 1.81 14.39 18.25
N GLN A 146 1.43 15.33 17.38
CA GLN A 146 2.03 16.67 17.31
C GLN A 146 1.61 17.60 18.45
N LYS A 147 0.52 17.30 19.17
CA LYS A 147 0.06 18.10 20.33
C LYS A 147 0.72 17.69 21.64
N GLU A 148 1.34 16.52 21.69
CA GLU A 148 2.01 15.96 22.87
C GLU A 148 3.51 16.35 22.95
N ILE A 149 4.00 17.14 21.99
CA ILE A 149 5.37 17.68 21.91
C ILE A 149 5.32 19.17 22.23
#